data_AF-A0A835LIU5-F1
#
_entry.id   AF-A0A835LIU5-F1
#
_cell.length_a   1.000
_cell.length_b   1.000
_cell.length_c   1.000
_cell.angle_alpha   90.00
_cell.angle_beta   90.00
_cell.angle_gamma   90.00
#
_symmetry.space_group_name_H-M   'P 1'
#
loop_
_entity.id
_entity.type
_entity.pdbx_description
1 polymer ?
#
loop_
_entity_poly.entity_id
_entity_poly.type
_entity_poly.pdbx_seq_one_letter_code
_entity_poly.pdbx_strand_id
1 'polypeptide(L)'
;MLPKNLSKMRKLRKLVIGSDNYIEISIEDPWLTHMPLGIGELTCLKQLSTFVVSQLSDSAGIQELEKLDHLEGELTINGIQNVLDHRDAYKANLRSKKSLLKLHLRWPVGGSDVEIECNNSKEVLEALQPHSNIEESFIYGYPGAKLPGWVGSSTALPKLTYLGLYNMPNVEGWFLSEVVHRKPCHVPKCSPCPT
;
A
#
# COMPACT_ATOMS: atom_id res chain seq x y z
N MET A 1 -13.78 13.94 -5.01
CA MET A 1 -13.92 13.23 -6.31
C MET A 1 -12.87 13.71 -7.31
N LEU A 2 -12.22 12.80 -8.02
CA LEU A 2 -11.22 13.12 -9.05
C LEU A 2 -11.88 13.47 -10.40
N PRO A 3 -11.23 14.24 -11.29
CA PRO A 3 -11.79 14.59 -12.60
C PRO A 3 -11.97 13.36 -13.50
N LYS A 4 -13.14 13.22 -14.14
CA LYS A 4 -13.45 12.09 -15.06
C LYS A 4 -12.55 12.00 -16.30
N ASN A 5 -11.86 13.09 -16.66
CA ASN A 5 -10.96 13.15 -17.82
C ASN A 5 -9.48 12.92 -17.46
N LEU A 6 -9.20 12.37 -16.27
CA LEU A 6 -7.84 12.17 -15.78
C LEU A 6 -6.99 11.35 -16.78
N SER A 7 -7.57 10.35 -17.44
CA SER A 7 -6.93 9.53 -18.48
C SER A 7 -6.38 10.31 -19.68
N LYS A 8 -6.85 11.55 -19.92
CA LYS A 8 -6.34 12.44 -20.99
C LYS A 8 -5.05 13.15 -20.57
N MET A 9 -4.72 13.20 -19.28
CA MET A 9 -3.57 13.93 -18.73
C MET A 9 -2.28 13.12 -18.85
N ARG A 10 -1.93 12.62 -20.05
CA ARG A 10 -0.79 11.70 -20.27
C ARG A 10 0.59 12.26 -19.92
N LYS A 11 0.71 13.58 -19.76
CA LYS A 11 1.95 14.26 -19.30
C LYS A 11 2.02 14.41 -17.79
N LEU A 12 0.97 14.02 -17.06
CA LEU A 12 0.91 14.12 -15.60
C LEU A 12 1.98 13.23 -15.00
N ARG A 13 2.81 13.81 -14.13
CA ARG A 13 3.89 13.10 -13.43
C ARG A 13 3.61 12.91 -11.95
N LYS A 14 2.74 13.73 -11.37
CA LYS A 14 2.42 13.69 -9.95
C LYS A 14 0.92 13.84 -9.77
N LEU A 15 0.35 12.92 -9.01
CA LEU A 15 -1.02 12.94 -8.55
C LEU A 15 -0.97 12.63 -7.05
N VAL A 16 -1.00 13.68 -6.24
CA VAL A 16 -1.05 13.56 -4.79
C VAL A 16 -2.51 13.74 -4.38
N ILE A 17 -3.03 12.75 -3.66
CA ILE A 17 -4.39 12.65 -3.17
C ILE A 17 -4.32 12.28 -1.68
N GLY A 18 -4.98 13.08 -0.83
CA GLY A 18 -4.90 12.99 0.63
C GLY A 18 -4.24 14.24 1.24
N SER A 19 -4.50 14.49 2.52
CA SER A 19 -3.86 15.58 3.30
C SER A 19 -2.44 15.18 3.73
N ASP A 20 -1.50 16.12 3.66
CA ASP A 20 -0.03 15.96 3.89
C ASP A 20 0.40 15.48 5.29
N ASN A 21 -0.51 14.95 6.12
CA ASN A 21 -0.21 14.49 7.47
C ASN A 21 -0.07 12.97 7.51
N TYR A 22 1.18 12.54 7.35
CA TYR A 22 1.70 11.30 7.88
C TYR A 22 1.29 11.19 9.36
N ILE A 23 0.69 10.06 9.77
CA ILE A 23 0.48 9.72 11.19
C ILE A 23 -0.65 10.51 11.86
N GLU A 24 -1.80 10.63 11.21
CA GLU A 24 -3.01 10.48 11.99
C GLU A 24 -3.73 9.24 11.47
N ILE A 25 -4.05 8.35 12.39
CA ILE A 25 -5.01 7.26 12.25
C ILE A 25 -6.41 7.91 12.15
N SER A 26 -6.51 9.01 11.40
CA SER A 26 -7.73 9.66 10.98
C SER A 26 -8.27 8.80 9.87
N ILE A 27 -9.36 8.17 10.25
CA ILE A 27 -9.98 6.99 9.71
C ILE A 27 -10.83 7.33 8.46
N GLU A 28 -10.78 8.58 8.00
CA GLU A 28 -11.54 9.02 6.85
C GLU A 28 -10.72 10.04 6.06
N ASP A 29 -10.39 9.71 4.82
CA ASP A 29 -10.30 10.72 3.75
C ASP A 29 -11.70 10.73 3.10
N PRO A 30 -12.69 11.45 3.68
CA PRO A 30 -14.11 11.30 3.31
C PRO A 30 -14.42 11.73 1.86
N TRP A 31 -13.42 12.22 1.12
CA TRP A 31 -13.60 12.84 -0.19
C TRP A 31 -13.21 11.96 -1.39
N LEU A 32 -12.50 10.85 -1.16
CA LEU A 32 -12.06 9.93 -2.22
C LEU A 32 -12.62 8.51 -1.99
N THR A 33 -13.75 8.23 -2.64
CA THR A 33 -14.42 6.92 -2.56
C THR A 33 -13.95 5.92 -3.61
N HIS A 34 -13.30 6.38 -4.68
CA HIS A 34 -12.80 5.54 -5.78
C HIS A 34 -11.82 6.29 -6.69
N MET A 35 -11.04 5.54 -7.45
CA MET A 35 -10.22 6.03 -8.57
C MET A 35 -11.04 6.09 -9.87
N PRO A 36 -10.89 7.13 -10.71
CA PRO A 36 -11.55 7.18 -12.01
C PRO A 36 -10.92 6.18 -12.98
N LEU A 37 -11.73 5.62 -13.86
CA LEU A 37 -11.28 4.74 -14.94
C LEU A 37 -10.17 5.35 -15.80
N GLY A 38 -9.23 4.51 -16.22
CA GLY A 38 -8.14 4.89 -17.13
C GLY A 38 -6.97 5.59 -16.43
N ILE A 39 -6.89 5.52 -15.09
CA ILE A 39 -5.71 5.92 -14.32
C ILE A 39 -4.47 5.13 -14.78
N GLY A 40 -4.63 3.88 -15.20
CA GLY A 40 -3.55 3.02 -15.72
C GLY A 40 -2.96 3.50 -17.05
N GLU A 41 -3.62 4.41 -17.75
CA GLU A 41 -3.11 5.02 -18.99
C GLU A 41 -2.13 6.18 -18.72
N LEU A 42 -1.96 6.58 -17.45
CA LEU A 42 -1.01 7.60 -17.03
C LEU A 42 0.40 7.02 -16.85
N THR A 43 0.95 6.39 -17.89
CA THR A 43 2.25 5.70 -17.81
C THR A 43 3.44 6.63 -17.50
N CYS A 44 3.30 7.94 -17.67
CA CYS A 44 4.30 8.94 -17.25
C CYS A 44 4.21 9.35 -15.77
N LEU A 45 3.22 8.83 -15.04
CA LEU A 45 2.98 9.13 -13.64
C LEU A 45 4.11 8.54 -12.79
N LYS A 46 4.75 9.42 -12.04
CA LYS A 46 5.82 9.08 -11.11
C LYS A 46 5.35 9.04 -9.67
N GLN A 47 4.47 9.95 -9.28
CA GLN A 47 3.97 9.99 -7.90
C GLN A 47 2.47 9.78 -7.90
N LEU A 48 2.02 8.77 -7.17
CA LEU A 48 0.62 8.50 -6.85
C LEU A 48 0.53 8.16 -5.37
N SER A 49 0.10 9.10 -4.54
CA SER A 49 0.11 8.88 -3.08
C SER A 49 -0.96 7.90 -2.62
N THR A 50 -2.11 7.83 -3.28
CA THR A 50 -3.23 6.98 -2.86
C THR A 50 -3.97 6.39 -4.06
N PHE A 51 -4.30 5.10 -3.96
CA PHE A 51 -5.18 4.37 -4.86
C PHE A 51 -6.32 3.74 -4.06
N VAL A 52 -7.57 4.05 -4.39
CA VAL A 52 -8.75 3.49 -3.71
C VAL A 52 -9.42 2.45 -4.59
N VAL A 53 -9.46 1.21 -4.10
CA VAL A 53 -10.20 0.11 -4.72
C VAL A 53 -11.66 0.21 -4.31
N SER A 54 -12.56 0.18 -5.28
CA SER A 54 -14.00 0.26 -5.09
C SER A 54 -14.73 -0.74 -5.98
N GLN A 55 -15.96 -1.05 -5.63
CA GLN A 55 -16.88 -1.87 -6.43
C GLN A 55 -17.86 -1.02 -7.26
N LEU A 56 -17.67 0.30 -7.30
CA LEU A 56 -18.47 1.18 -8.15
C LEU A 56 -18.18 0.89 -9.63
N SER A 57 -19.22 0.87 -10.45
CA SER A 57 -19.12 0.52 -11.88
C SER A 57 -18.26 1.50 -12.69
N ASP A 58 -18.12 2.74 -12.22
CA ASP A 58 -17.27 3.79 -12.83
C ASP A 58 -15.91 3.95 -12.14
N SER A 59 -15.48 2.96 -11.36
CA SER A 59 -14.20 2.96 -10.66
C SER A 59 -13.13 2.10 -11.33
N ALA A 60 -11.88 2.55 -11.23
CA ALA A 60 -10.72 1.78 -11.65
C ALA A 60 -10.49 0.58 -10.72
N GLY A 61 -10.35 -0.60 -11.31
CA GLY A 61 -9.90 -1.79 -10.59
C GLY A 61 -8.40 -1.73 -10.28
N ILE A 62 -7.98 -2.49 -9.27
CA ILE A 62 -6.58 -2.52 -8.81
C ILE A 62 -5.58 -2.90 -9.91
N GLN A 63 -6.01 -3.69 -10.90
CA GLN A 63 -5.23 -4.04 -12.09
C GLN A 63 -4.81 -2.83 -12.93
N GLU A 64 -5.44 -1.66 -12.79
CA GLU A 64 -4.99 -0.44 -13.48
C GLU A 64 -3.61 0.04 -12.98
N LEU A 65 -3.13 -0.44 -11.83
CA LEU A 65 -1.76 -0.21 -11.38
C LEU A 65 -0.71 -0.95 -12.23
N GLU A 66 -1.11 -1.95 -13.03
CA GLU A 66 -0.20 -2.81 -13.80
C GLU A 66 0.83 -2.01 -14.61
N LYS A 67 0.36 -1.01 -15.37
CA LYS A 67 1.17 -0.23 -16.32
C LYS A 67 1.91 0.95 -15.66
N LEU A 68 1.71 1.20 -14.38
CA LEU A 68 2.30 2.33 -13.66
C LEU A 68 3.66 1.96 -13.05
N ASP A 69 4.59 1.49 -13.90
CA ASP A 69 5.90 0.97 -13.47
C ASP A 69 6.85 2.06 -12.93
N HIS A 70 6.60 3.32 -13.29
CA HIS A 70 7.44 4.46 -12.91
C HIS A 70 7.05 5.11 -11.59
N LEU A 71 6.12 4.51 -10.85
CA LEU A 71 5.75 4.99 -9.52
C LEU A 71 6.96 4.96 -8.58
N GLU A 72 7.17 6.09 -7.90
CA GLU A 72 8.31 6.37 -7.04
C GLU A 72 7.87 6.91 -5.68
N GLY A 73 8.70 6.67 -4.66
CA GLY A 73 8.44 7.12 -3.30
C GLY A 73 7.40 6.24 -2.61
N GLU A 74 6.16 6.70 -2.54
CA GLU A 74 5.14 6.13 -1.67
C GLU A 74 3.83 5.89 -2.41
N LEU A 75 3.18 4.77 -2.06
CA LEU A 75 1.85 4.42 -2.49
C LEU A 75 1.03 3.87 -1.31
N THR A 76 -0.13 4.45 -1.05
CA THR A 76 -1.16 3.88 -0.20
C THR A 76 -2.25 3.22 -1.06
N ILE A 77 -2.62 1.98 -0.77
CA ILE A 77 -3.74 1.28 -1.39
C ILE A 77 -4.83 1.08 -0.33
N ASN A 78 -5.97 1.72 -0.54
CA ASN A 78 -7.14 1.66 0.33
C ASN A 78 -8.23 0.78 -0.29
N GLY A 79 -9.13 0.27 0.55
CA GLY A 79 -10.32 -0.45 0.09
C GLY A 79 -10.01 -1.88 -0.37
N ILE A 80 -8.94 -2.51 0.13
CA ILE A 80 -8.47 -3.81 -0.37
C ILE A 80 -9.51 -4.92 -0.16
N GLN A 81 -10.44 -4.80 0.80
CA GLN A 81 -11.59 -5.71 0.94
C GLN A 81 -12.46 -5.80 -0.32
N ASN A 82 -12.38 -4.79 -1.20
CA ASN A 82 -13.09 -4.77 -2.47
C ASN A 82 -12.37 -5.60 -3.55
N VAL A 83 -11.26 -6.28 -3.29
CA VAL A 83 -10.64 -7.18 -4.26
C VAL A 83 -11.26 -8.57 -4.16
N LEU A 84 -12.15 -8.92 -5.10
CA LEU A 84 -12.86 -10.19 -5.10
C LEU A 84 -12.00 -11.37 -5.59
N ASP A 85 -11.07 -11.09 -6.51
CA ASP A 85 -10.18 -12.08 -7.11
C ASP A 85 -8.71 -11.69 -6.89
N HIS A 86 -7.94 -12.57 -6.24
CA HIS A 86 -6.53 -12.32 -5.96
C HIS A 86 -5.69 -12.19 -7.24
N ARG A 87 -6.19 -12.73 -8.37
CA ARG A 87 -5.54 -12.58 -9.69
C ARG A 87 -5.56 -11.14 -10.17
N ASP A 88 -6.55 -10.33 -9.78
CA ASP A 88 -6.57 -8.90 -10.10
C ASP A 88 -5.57 -8.11 -9.24
N ALA A 89 -5.44 -8.46 -7.96
CA ALA A 89 -4.35 -7.96 -7.12
C ALA A 89 -2.97 -8.31 -7.70
N TYR A 90 -2.80 -9.52 -8.24
CA TYR A 90 -1.54 -9.93 -8.87
C TYR A 90 -1.19 -9.06 -10.09
N LYS A 91 -2.19 -8.70 -10.91
CA LYS A 91 -2.00 -7.81 -12.07
C LYS A 91 -1.54 -6.40 -11.67
N ALA A 92 -1.83 -5.94 -10.45
CA ALA A 92 -1.31 -4.68 -9.94
C ALA A 92 0.23 -4.63 -9.96
N ASN A 93 0.90 -5.80 -10.01
CA ASN A 93 2.33 -5.96 -10.28
C ASN A 93 3.19 -5.04 -9.40
N LEU A 94 2.98 -5.07 -8.08
CA LEU A 94 3.76 -4.24 -7.15
C LEU A 94 5.24 -4.65 -7.13
N ARG A 95 5.55 -5.88 -7.55
CA ARG A 95 6.93 -6.35 -7.75
C ARG A 95 7.66 -5.65 -8.91
N SER A 96 6.99 -5.08 -9.92
CA SER A 96 7.69 -4.35 -11.00
C SER A 96 8.08 -2.92 -10.62
N LYS A 97 7.47 -2.36 -9.58
CA LYS A 97 7.57 -0.93 -9.19
C LYS A 97 8.83 -0.66 -8.36
N LYS A 98 9.98 -0.72 -9.03
CA LYS A 98 11.33 -0.68 -8.41
C LYS A 98 11.64 0.61 -7.64
N SER A 99 10.98 1.72 -7.99
CA SER A 99 11.22 3.04 -7.41
C SER A 99 10.32 3.34 -6.20
N LEU A 100 9.36 2.48 -5.88
CA LEU A 100 8.62 2.57 -4.62
C LEU A 100 9.52 2.15 -3.46
N LEU A 101 9.51 2.97 -2.43
CA LEU A 101 10.23 2.76 -1.16
C LEU A 101 9.26 2.53 -0.01
N LYS A 102 8.02 3.02 -0.13
CA LYS A 102 6.99 2.91 0.91
C LYS A 102 5.68 2.37 0.33
N LEU A 103 5.09 1.39 1.01
CA LEU A 103 3.81 0.81 0.63
C LEU A 103 2.90 0.68 1.84
N HIS A 104 1.73 1.30 1.79
CA HIS A 104 0.70 1.13 2.82
C HIS A 104 -0.51 0.40 2.24
N LEU A 105 -0.96 -0.67 2.90
CA LEU A 105 -2.07 -1.51 2.48
C LEU A 105 -3.17 -1.44 3.54
N ARG A 106 -4.35 -0.94 3.17
CA ARG A 106 -5.46 -0.71 4.10
C ARG A 106 -6.73 -1.46 3.69
N TRP A 107 -7.17 -2.32 4.59
CA TRP A 107 -8.53 -2.89 4.67
C TRP A 107 -9.46 -1.89 5.36
N PRO A 108 -10.80 -2.11 5.38
CA PRO A 108 -11.78 -1.05 5.53
C PRO A 108 -11.62 -0.28 6.83
N VAL A 109 -12.13 0.93 6.77
CA VAL A 109 -12.18 1.83 7.89
C VAL A 109 -13.65 2.11 8.22
N GLY A 110 -14.19 1.36 9.18
CA GLY A 110 -15.45 1.65 9.89
C GLY A 110 -16.77 1.16 9.27
N GLY A 111 -17.57 0.45 10.09
CA GLY A 111 -19.04 0.42 9.99
C GLY A 111 -19.69 -0.91 9.61
N SER A 112 -20.18 -1.63 10.63
CA SER A 112 -21.17 -2.73 10.61
C SER A 112 -20.85 -3.99 9.81
N ASP A 113 -20.75 -5.12 10.53
CA ASP A 113 -21.35 -6.43 10.23
C ASP A 113 -21.19 -7.03 8.82
N VAL A 114 -20.28 -6.53 8.00
CA VAL A 114 -19.79 -7.31 6.87
C VAL A 114 -18.83 -8.31 7.47
N GLU A 115 -19.28 -9.55 7.59
CA GLU A 115 -18.39 -10.69 7.61
C GLU A 115 -17.49 -10.55 6.38
N ILE A 116 -16.36 -9.85 6.52
CA ILE A 116 -15.36 -9.78 5.47
C ILE A 116 -14.91 -11.22 5.35
N GLU A 117 -15.40 -11.91 4.32
CA GLU A 117 -15.04 -13.30 4.10
C GLU A 117 -13.52 -13.40 4.06
N CYS A 118 -12.95 -13.99 5.11
CA CYS A 118 -11.52 -14.19 5.26
C CYS A 118 -10.95 -15.06 4.14
N ASN A 119 -11.82 -15.73 3.38
CA ASN A 119 -11.51 -16.86 2.50
C ASN A 119 -10.54 -16.55 1.35
N ASN A 120 -10.21 -15.28 1.08
CA ASN A 120 -9.23 -14.91 0.05
C ASN A 120 -8.24 -13.80 0.50
N SER A 121 -8.31 -13.36 1.76
CA SER A 121 -7.55 -12.19 2.19
C SER A 121 -6.04 -12.43 2.17
N LYS A 122 -5.62 -13.65 2.53
CA LYS A 122 -4.21 -14.05 2.50
C LYS A 122 -3.66 -14.08 1.07
N GLU A 123 -4.41 -14.65 0.15
CA GLU A 123 -4.06 -14.77 -1.26
C GLU A 123 -4.01 -13.38 -1.92
N VAL A 124 -4.94 -12.48 -1.59
CA VAL A 124 -4.90 -11.08 -2.02
C VAL A 124 -3.64 -10.39 -1.48
N LEU A 125 -3.36 -10.49 -0.18
CA LEU A 125 -2.16 -9.87 0.39
C LEU A 125 -0.87 -10.52 -0.14
N GLU A 126 -0.84 -11.83 -0.40
CA GLU A 126 0.27 -12.53 -1.07
C GLU A 126 0.50 -11.98 -2.49
N ALA A 127 -0.57 -11.78 -3.25
CA ALA A 127 -0.53 -11.23 -4.60
C ALA A 127 -0.05 -9.76 -4.64
N LEU A 128 -0.27 -9.01 -3.56
CA LEU A 128 0.22 -7.65 -3.36
C LEU A 128 1.64 -7.57 -2.81
N GLN A 129 2.45 -8.63 -2.95
CA GLN A 129 3.86 -8.56 -2.57
C GLN A 129 4.57 -7.40 -3.29
N PRO A 130 5.22 -6.48 -2.56
CA PRO A 130 5.95 -5.40 -3.19
C PRO A 130 7.31 -5.82 -3.74
N HIS A 131 7.95 -4.92 -4.48
CA HIS A 131 9.34 -5.05 -4.86
C HIS A 131 10.28 -5.07 -3.62
N SER A 132 11.41 -5.75 -3.74
CA SER A 132 12.42 -5.91 -2.67
C SER A 132 13.12 -4.62 -2.23
N ASN A 133 12.83 -3.50 -2.91
CA ASN A 133 13.35 -2.18 -2.56
C ASN A 133 12.54 -1.46 -1.48
N ILE A 134 11.36 -1.99 -1.10
CA ILE A 134 10.57 -1.36 -0.03
C ILE A 134 11.39 -1.28 1.27
N GLU A 135 11.40 -0.09 1.83
CA GLU A 135 12.05 0.28 3.09
C GLU A 135 11.03 0.39 4.23
N GLU A 136 9.79 0.76 3.91
CA GLU A 136 8.69 0.94 4.86
C GLU A 136 7.41 0.27 4.34
N SER A 137 6.80 -0.59 5.16
CA SER A 137 5.51 -1.19 4.85
C SER A 137 4.55 -1.06 6.03
N PHE A 138 3.31 -0.68 5.73
CA PHE A 138 2.22 -0.64 6.71
C PHE A 138 1.05 -1.49 6.22
N ILE A 139 0.49 -2.31 7.11
CA ILE A 139 -0.71 -3.09 6.84
C ILE A 139 -1.71 -2.79 7.95
N TYR A 140 -2.90 -2.35 7.57
CA TYR A 140 -3.97 -1.98 8.48
C TYR A 140 -5.24 -2.78 8.18
N GLY A 141 -5.90 -3.29 9.22
CA GLY A 141 -7.26 -3.84 9.11
C GLY A 141 -7.32 -5.23 8.47
N TYR A 142 -6.18 -5.90 8.26
CA TYR A 142 -6.15 -7.17 7.53
C TYR A 142 -7.00 -8.23 8.25
N PRO A 143 -8.01 -8.80 7.59
CA PRO A 143 -8.98 -9.68 8.22
C PRO A 143 -8.55 -11.16 8.19
N GLY A 144 -7.48 -11.52 7.47
CA GLY A 144 -7.03 -12.91 7.39
C GLY A 144 -6.38 -13.39 8.69
N ALA A 145 -6.48 -14.69 8.97
CA ALA A 145 -5.90 -15.28 10.18
C ALA A 145 -4.38 -15.54 10.07
N LYS A 146 -3.85 -15.63 8.85
CA LYS A 146 -2.43 -15.93 8.58
C LYS A 146 -1.85 -14.88 7.65
N LEU A 147 -0.62 -14.44 7.93
CA LEU A 147 0.12 -13.55 7.06
C LEU A 147 0.75 -14.32 5.88
N PRO A 148 0.89 -13.67 4.70
CA PRO A 148 1.61 -14.23 3.56
C PRO A 148 3.13 -14.28 3.80
N GLY A 149 3.83 -15.10 3.02
CA GLY A 149 5.23 -15.45 3.26
C GLY A 149 6.21 -14.30 3.10
N TRP A 150 5.80 -13.21 2.44
CA TRP A 150 6.64 -12.04 2.26
C TRP A 150 6.61 -11.06 3.45
N VAL A 151 5.57 -11.10 4.29
CA VAL A 151 5.43 -10.16 5.41
C VAL A 151 6.45 -10.49 6.50
N GLY A 152 7.38 -9.57 6.78
CA GLY A 152 8.47 -9.76 7.74
C GLY A 152 9.64 -10.62 7.23
N SER A 153 9.56 -11.17 6.03
CA SER A 153 10.64 -11.99 5.44
C SER A 153 11.82 -11.13 4.99
N SER A 154 13.00 -11.38 5.56
CA SER A 154 14.25 -10.72 5.16
C SER A 154 14.71 -11.13 3.76
N THR A 155 14.32 -12.31 3.28
CA THR A 155 14.62 -12.75 1.92
C THR A 155 13.73 -12.05 0.90
N ALA A 156 12.44 -11.87 1.23
CA ALA A 156 11.50 -11.19 0.34
C ALA A 156 11.73 -9.68 0.32
N LEU A 157 11.94 -9.08 1.50
CA LEU A 157 12.10 -7.64 1.68
C LEU A 157 13.40 -7.32 2.45
N PRO A 158 14.56 -7.46 1.79
CA PRO A 158 15.87 -7.27 2.42
C PRO A 158 16.14 -5.82 2.85
N LYS A 159 15.49 -4.83 2.24
CA LYS A 159 15.66 -3.41 2.56
C LYS A 159 14.67 -2.87 3.59
N LEU A 160 13.73 -3.71 4.05
CA LEU A 160 12.69 -3.28 4.98
C LEU A 160 13.30 -2.88 6.33
N THR A 161 13.17 -1.61 6.67
CA THR A 161 13.61 -1.02 7.94
C THR A 161 12.46 -0.79 8.90
N TYR A 162 11.25 -0.61 8.37
CA TYR A 162 10.05 -0.37 9.15
C TYR A 162 8.89 -1.24 8.66
N LEU A 163 8.29 -2.00 9.58
CA LEU A 163 7.05 -2.75 9.35
C LEU A 163 6.04 -2.38 10.44
N GLY A 164 4.89 -1.87 10.04
CA GLY A 164 3.78 -1.57 10.95
C GLY A 164 2.56 -2.43 10.62
N LEU A 165 2.13 -3.28 11.55
CA LEU A 165 0.87 -4.02 11.43
C LEU A 165 -0.12 -3.52 12.49
N TYR A 166 -1.32 -3.13 12.06
CA TYR A 166 -2.30 -2.47 12.92
C TYR A 166 -3.69 -3.04 12.68
N ASN A 167 -4.47 -3.15 13.75
CA ASN A 167 -5.85 -3.64 13.70
C ASN A 167 -5.95 -4.96 12.91
N MET A 168 -5.30 -6.01 13.41
CA MET A 168 -5.21 -7.33 12.76
C MET A 168 -6.13 -8.32 13.51
N PRO A 169 -7.47 -8.19 13.40
CA PRO A 169 -8.42 -8.77 14.36
C PRO A 169 -8.34 -10.29 14.48
N ASN A 170 -7.91 -10.98 13.43
CA ASN A 170 -7.93 -12.44 13.34
C ASN A 170 -6.53 -13.08 13.38
N VAL A 171 -5.46 -12.30 13.47
CA VAL A 171 -4.08 -12.84 13.54
C VAL A 171 -3.75 -13.19 14.99
N GLU A 172 -3.82 -14.48 15.30
CA GLU A 172 -3.49 -15.00 16.64
C GLU A 172 -2.02 -14.76 16.99
N GLY A 173 -1.74 -14.41 18.26
CA GLY A 173 -0.37 -14.27 18.78
C GLY A 173 0.34 -12.96 18.47
N TRP A 174 -0.31 -11.99 17.80
CA TRP A 174 0.26 -10.66 17.51
C TRP A 174 -0.02 -9.60 18.60
N PHE A 175 -0.67 -9.94 19.72
CA PHE A 175 -0.83 -8.97 20.82
C PHE A 175 0.52 -8.69 21.48
N LEU A 176 1.27 -7.72 20.92
CA LEU A 176 2.10 -6.73 21.57
C LEU A 176 2.71 -5.86 20.46
N SER A 177 2.83 -4.58 20.75
CA SER A 177 3.22 -3.46 19.88
C SER A 177 4.66 -3.52 19.32
N GLU A 178 5.05 -4.59 18.64
CA GLU A 178 6.33 -4.65 17.94
C GLU A 178 6.24 -3.89 16.62
N VAL A 179 6.42 -2.57 16.70
CA VAL A 179 7.04 -1.86 15.58
C VAL A 179 8.43 -2.46 15.43
N VAL A 180 8.60 -3.40 14.48
CA VAL A 180 9.91 -3.96 14.16
C VAL A 180 10.72 -2.87 13.49
N HIS A 181 11.39 -2.05 14.31
CA HIS A 181 12.44 -1.15 13.86
C HIS A 181 13.66 -2.00 13.52
N ARG A 182 13.83 -2.38 12.26
CA ARG A 182 15.15 -2.81 11.79
C ARG A 182 15.97 -1.55 11.54
N LYS A 183 16.56 -0.99 12.60
CA LYS A 183 17.58 0.05 12.47
C LYS A 183 18.84 -0.56 11.83
N PRO A 184 19.39 -0.01 10.74
CA PRO A 184 20.83 0.09 10.60
C PRO A 184 21.23 1.49 11.10
N CYS A 185 21.40 1.66 12.40
CA CYS A 185 22.06 2.86 12.92
C CYS A 185 23.58 2.66 12.84
N HIS A 186 24.17 2.88 11.66
CA HIS A 186 25.56 3.33 11.60
C HIS A 186 25.58 4.84 11.80
N VAL A 187 25.67 5.27 13.06
CA VAL A 187 26.08 6.63 13.37
C VAL A 187 27.57 6.73 12.97
N PRO A 188 27.98 7.63 12.07
CA PRO A 188 29.40 7.88 11.85
C PRO A 188 29.99 8.41 13.16
N LYS A 189 30.99 7.73 13.72
CA LYS A 189 31.78 8.30 14.82
C LYS A 189 32.48 9.54 14.29
N CYS A 190 32.06 10.73 14.71
CA CYS A 190 32.89 11.92 14.56
C CYS A 190 34.17 11.70 15.38
N SER A 191 35.33 11.77 14.72
CA SER A 191 36.62 11.80 15.39
C SER A 191 36.78 13.10 16.19
N PRO A 192 37.37 13.07 17.40
CA PRO A 192 37.68 14.28 18.15
C PRO A 192 38.67 15.17 17.38
N CYS A 193 38.49 16.49 17.45
CA CYS A 193 39.46 17.44 16.93
C CYS A 193 40.75 17.37 17.77
N PRO A 194 41.95 17.42 17.15
CA PRO A 194 43.21 17.45 17.88
C PRO A 194 43.37 18.78 18.63
N THR A 195 43.78 18.69 19.90
CA THR A 195 44.23 19.80 20.77
C THR A 195 45.62 20.26 20.41
#